data_AF-A0A1I8JG08-F1
#
_entry.id   AF-A0A1I8JG08-F1
#
_cell.length_a   1.000
_cell.length_b   1.000
_cell.length_c   1.000
_cell.angle_alpha   90.00
_cell.angle_beta   90.00
_cell.angle_gamma   90.00
#
_symmetry.space_group_name_H-M   'P 1'
#
loop_
_entity.id
_entity.type
_entity.pdbx_description
1 polymer ?
#
loop_
_entity_poly.entity_id
_entity_poly.type
_entity_poly.pdbx_seq_one_letter_code
_entity_poly.pdbx_strand_id
1 'polypeptide(L)'
;LVTHAGIQTLVRFIGSFSSGTTLGGAMASKTTTKTTRYSMQTSGGTRGPISAPKTVVINRTLPGFGIGRGDTVDSVKSVRVTRSMASASGIQQTNAEVNNMLNGREKEKKDMQELNERFANYIEKVRFLEAQNKKLSNELQQLKDRWGKETERVKQTYETELAQLRKLLDDSEKQKAEAEVRISSLEDQLNELQVLLDEANRQHQVDRETIDKLNQQLADYDGEISLLRRRVATFDEERSRDQKEIKRLRDEVNRLRGDLDAETLNHINAENEAQSLREQLEFMKQIHESELKELAALAYRDTTSENREFWKNEMAQALHEIQREYDNKMDVMRSEIESQYSMKVQEARTTNTRDNMELSHLREENKRIKGQMTDARNRIPELEARNAQLERELEELRREMEEAERECEMEKGRLRTDLANTQATLEEYLKELQTLMDMKLSLELEIAAYRKLLEGEETRINQHHRTQELMSQKSSTVESRSFAVEQQAMHQGQMSLIKGEMSAKTTYQRTAKGNVSIQECSADGKYILLENTGKKASKEDISGWRLLRNIDNGRQVIKFTVPNGVVLGDGPHKNIR
;
A
#
# COMPACT_ATOMS: atom_id res chain seq x y z
N LEU A 1 -55.36 24.75 37.99
CA LEU A 1 -54.20 23.87 38.21
C LEU A 1 -53.34 23.99 36.94
N VAL A 2 -52.30 24.84 36.89
CA VAL A 2 -50.99 24.75 37.59
C VAL A 2 -50.09 23.74 36.85
N THR A 3 -48.96 24.10 36.20
CA THR A 3 -48.26 25.41 36.09
C THR A 3 -47.30 25.47 34.87
N HIS A 4 -46.87 26.69 34.50
CA HIS A 4 -45.50 27.17 34.11
C HIS A 4 -44.35 26.16 33.86
N ALA A 5 -43.32 26.41 33.03
CA ALA A 5 -42.85 27.57 32.22
C ALA A 5 -41.87 27.04 31.11
N GLY A 6 -41.24 27.81 30.20
CA GLY A 6 -41.26 29.27 29.98
C GLY A 6 -40.51 29.72 28.71
N ILE A 7 -41.25 30.43 27.86
CA ILE A 7 -40.96 31.62 27.03
C ILE A 7 -39.59 32.35 27.17
N GLN A 8 -39.16 32.96 26.04
CA GLN A 8 -38.35 34.20 25.84
C GLN A 8 -36.84 34.10 25.49
N THR A 9 -36.18 35.13 24.90
CA THR A 9 -36.41 35.98 23.68
C THR A 9 -35.10 36.76 23.36
N LEU A 10 -35.03 37.47 22.22
CA LEU A 10 -34.13 38.61 21.90
C LEU A 10 -32.61 38.30 21.66
N VAL A 11 -31.77 39.17 21.06
CA VAL A 11 -31.82 40.03 19.83
C VAL A 11 -30.54 40.88 19.71
N ARG A 12 -30.25 41.43 18.50
CA ARG A 12 -29.13 42.34 18.10
C ARG A 12 -27.75 41.68 17.97
N PHE A 13 -26.90 41.95 16.97
CA PHE A 13 -26.74 43.05 15.97
C PHE A 13 -25.92 44.26 16.46
N ILE A 14 -24.63 44.27 16.05
CA ILE A 14 -23.63 45.34 15.84
C ILE A 14 -22.52 44.64 15.01
N GLY A 15 -21.85 45.20 14.00
CA GLY A 15 -21.99 46.44 13.22
C GLY A 15 -21.56 46.16 11.76
N SER A 16 -21.78 47.04 10.78
CA SER A 16 -20.92 48.22 10.47
C SER A 16 -19.46 47.85 10.14
N PHE A 17 -18.86 48.19 9.00
CA PHE A 17 -19.20 49.16 7.92
C PHE A 17 -18.65 48.64 6.54
N SER A 18 -19.24 49.00 5.38
CA SER A 18 -18.73 50.00 4.40
C SER A 18 -17.32 49.71 3.82
N SER A 19 -16.97 49.84 2.53
CA SER A 19 -17.60 50.25 1.24
C SER A 19 -16.55 50.02 0.12
N GLY A 20 -16.79 50.00 -1.19
CA GLY A 20 -17.96 50.23 -2.06
C GLY A 20 -17.67 49.70 -3.50
N THR A 21 -18.62 49.59 -4.43
CA THR A 21 -18.88 50.55 -5.54
C THR A 21 -17.62 51.11 -6.26
N THR A 22 -17.52 51.17 -7.60
CA THR A 22 -18.56 51.26 -8.66
C THR A 22 -18.05 50.84 -10.06
N LEU A 23 -18.99 50.47 -10.95
CA LEU A 23 -19.04 50.69 -12.41
C LEU A 23 -17.74 50.77 -13.26
N GLY A 24 -17.63 49.82 -14.21
CA GLY A 24 -17.88 50.12 -15.64
C GLY A 24 -16.80 50.83 -16.48
N GLY A 25 -16.35 50.17 -17.55
CA GLY A 25 -15.55 50.77 -18.61
C GLY A 25 -15.18 49.75 -19.69
N ALA A 26 -15.62 49.98 -20.93
CA ALA A 26 -15.23 49.16 -22.08
C ALA A 26 -14.18 49.90 -22.91
N MET A 27 -13.21 49.18 -23.49
CA MET A 27 -12.76 49.32 -24.90
C MET A 27 -11.56 48.42 -25.24
N ALA A 28 -11.75 47.61 -26.28
CA ALA A 28 -10.85 47.36 -27.43
C ALA A 28 -9.35 46.96 -27.29
N SER A 29 -8.99 46.05 -28.21
CA SER A 29 -7.69 45.92 -28.92
C SER A 29 -6.69 44.84 -28.48
N LYS A 30 -6.67 43.75 -29.28
CA LYS A 30 -5.51 43.20 -30.01
C LYS A 30 -4.17 43.09 -29.23
N THR A 31 -3.55 41.91 -29.20
CA THR A 31 -2.90 41.35 -30.42
C THR A 31 -2.71 39.84 -30.34
N THR A 32 -2.76 39.17 -31.50
CA THR A 32 -2.59 37.73 -31.66
C THR A 32 -1.11 37.31 -31.66
N THR A 33 -0.72 36.44 -30.73
CA THR A 33 0.56 35.70 -30.79
C THR A 33 0.53 34.72 -31.97
N LYS A 34 1.57 34.71 -32.80
CA LYS A 34 1.65 33.83 -33.98
C LYS A 34 2.95 33.03 -34.04
N THR A 35 2.86 31.72 -33.81
CA THR A 35 3.96 30.75 -33.90
C THR A 35 4.11 30.20 -35.31
N THR A 36 5.32 30.26 -35.89
CA THR A 36 5.82 29.52 -37.09
C THR A 36 7.35 29.61 -37.04
N ARG A 37 8.11 28.53 -36.75
CA ARG A 37 8.60 27.44 -37.64
C ARG A 37 9.62 27.85 -38.72
N TYR A 38 10.66 27.02 -38.86
CA TYR A 38 11.74 27.12 -39.85
C TYR A 38 11.31 26.66 -41.26
N SER A 39 11.98 27.20 -42.29
CA SER A 39 12.24 26.52 -43.58
C SER A 39 13.49 27.11 -44.28
N MET A 40 13.87 26.59 -45.45
CA MET A 40 15.22 26.74 -46.04
C MET A 40 15.29 27.60 -47.33
N GLN A 41 16.50 28.15 -47.55
CA GLN A 41 17.20 28.31 -48.84
C GLN A 41 16.76 29.34 -49.93
N THR A 42 17.75 30.19 -50.26
CA THR A 42 18.24 30.61 -51.60
C THR A 42 17.70 31.84 -52.38
N SER A 43 18.68 32.65 -52.80
CA SER A 43 18.77 33.50 -54.02
C SER A 43 18.20 34.93 -54.04
N GLY A 44 18.96 35.86 -54.66
CA GLY A 44 18.42 37.05 -55.35
C GLY A 44 18.70 38.46 -54.79
N GLY A 45 19.67 39.18 -55.37
CA GLY A 45 19.40 40.56 -55.86
C GLY A 45 19.64 41.81 -54.99
N THR A 46 20.90 42.27 -54.90
CA THR A 46 21.33 43.68 -55.09
C THR A 46 20.53 44.88 -54.48
N ARG A 47 21.13 45.58 -53.49
CA ARG A 47 21.82 46.89 -53.65
C ARG A 47 22.39 47.42 -52.31
N GLY A 48 23.53 48.10 -52.37
CA GLY A 48 24.18 48.80 -51.23
C GLY A 48 24.01 50.34 -51.31
N PRO A 49 24.95 51.20 -50.84
CA PRO A 49 26.39 50.94 -50.64
C PRO A 49 26.97 51.49 -49.31
N ILE A 50 28.30 51.76 -49.30
CA ILE A 50 29.19 52.22 -48.21
C ILE A 50 29.74 51.05 -47.37
N SER A 51 31.06 50.78 -47.28
CA SER A 51 32.20 51.29 -48.08
C SER A 51 33.44 50.34 -48.02
N ALA A 52 34.55 50.75 -48.64
CA ALA A 52 35.92 50.20 -48.56
C ALA A 52 36.94 51.37 -48.69
N PRO A 53 38.30 51.24 -48.75
CA PRO A 53 39.19 50.14 -49.19
C PRO A 53 39.97 49.47 -48.02
N LYS A 54 40.61 48.29 -48.07
CA LYS A 54 41.38 47.47 -49.06
C LYS A 54 42.93 47.58 -49.02
N THR A 55 43.54 46.63 -48.27
CA THR A 55 44.57 45.63 -48.70
C THR A 55 45.95 45.99 -49.30
N VAL A 56 46.96 45.25 -48.78
CA VAL A 56 48.15 44.65 -49.45
C VAL A 56 49.47 45.45 -49.49
N VAL A 57 50.58 44.68 -49.57
CA VAL A 57 51.99 45.01 -49.34
C VAL A 57 52.79 44.87 -50.65
N ILE A 58 53.82 45.71 -50.90
CA ILE A 58 55.18 45.37 -51.45
C ILE A 58 55.99 46.67 -51.76
N ASN A 59 57.32 46.53 -51.74
CA ASN A 59 58.38 47.51 -52.08
C ASN A 59 58.21 48.20 -53.47
N ARG A 60 58.86 49.34 -53.84
CA ARG A 60 60.19 49.91 -53.46
C ARG A 60 60.33 51.40 -53.95
N THR A 61 61.40 52.09 -53.50
CA THR A 61 62.08 53.29 -54.10
C THR A 61 61.40 54.68 -54.23
N LEU A 62 62.03 55.68 -53.57
CA LEU A 62 62.44 57.07 -53.92
C LEU A 62 62.03 57.74 -55.27
N PRO A 63 62.09 59.10 -55.46
CA PRO A 63 62.71 60.15 -54.58
C PRO A 63 61.94 61.51 -54.38
N GLY A 64 62.45 62.37 -53.48
CA GLY A 64 62.77 63.78 -53.84
C GLY A 64 61.94 64.96 -53.28
N PHE A 65 62.57 65.80 -52.41
CA PHE A 65 62.22 67.19 -51.99
C PHE A 65 60.81 67.44 -51.36
N GLY A 66 60.59 68.33 -50.39
CA GLY A 66 61.42 69.32 -49.65
C GLY A 66 60.46 70.27 -48.86
N ILE A 67 60.83 71.34 -48.15
CA ILE A 67 62.12 71.96 -47.78
C ILE A 67 61.92 72.75 -46.45
N GLY A 68 62.82 72.66 -45.46
CA GLY A 68 62.96 73.64 -44.37
C GLY A 68 62.97 73.10 -42.92
N ARG A 69 63.65 73.75 -41.95
CA ARG A 69 64.56 74.90 -42.05
C ARG A 69 65.44 75.04 -40.78
N GLY A 70 66.72 75.40 -40.95
CA GLY A 70 67.65 75.84 -39.89
C GLY A 70 68.58 74.75 -39.32
N ASP A 71 69.90 74.97 -39.16
CA ASP A 71 70.72 76.06 -39.71
C ASP A 71 72.22 75.72 -39.82
N THR A 72 72.92 76.40 -40.74
CA THR A 72 74.40 76.64 -40.93
C THR A 72 75.46 75.57 -40.53
N VAL A 73 76.45 75.08 -41.32
CA VAL A 73 77.12 75.35 -42.63
C VAL A 73 78.58 75.89 -42.55
N ASP A 74 79.45 75.32 -43.43
CA ASP A 74 80.85 75.65 -43.82
C ASP A 74 82.00 75.59 -42.79
N SER A 75 83.29 75.27 -43.09
CA SER A 75 84.11 74.94 -44.29
C SER A 75 85.21 75.97 -44.69
N VAL A 76 86.25 75.49 -45.41
CA VAL A 76 87.31 76.20 -46.18
C VAL A 76 88.60 76.75 -45.50
N LYS A 77 89.71 76.05 -45.77
CA LYS A 77 91.12 76.47 -46.10
C LYS A 77 91.78 77.76 -45.51
N SER A 78 92.98 77.60 -44.92
CA SER A 78 94.31 78.16 -45.35
C SER A 78 95.36 77.94 -44.22
N VAL A 79 96.62 77.54 -44.38
CA VAL A 79 97.78 77.90 -45.25
C VAL A 79 98.56 79.16 -44.82
N ARG A 80 99.60 78.97 -43.96
CA ARG A 80 100.94 79.60 -44.08
C ARG A 80 101.95 79.12 -42.99
N VAL A 81 103.28 79.27 -43.11
CA VAL A 81 104.22 78.68 -44.10
C VAL A 81 105.71 78.91 -43.70
N THR A 82 106.50 77.83 -43.54
CA THR A 82 108.00 77.80 -43.55
C THR A 82 108.72 78.70 -42.50
N ARG A 83 110.05 78.88 -42.35
CA ARG A 83 111.36 78.44 -42.94
C ARG A 83 112.45 78.80 -41.87
N SER A 84 113.76 78.48 -41.84
CA SER A 84 114.84 77.82 -42.63
C SER A 84 116.02 77.57 -41.62
N MET A 85 117.19 76.96 -41.87
CA MET A 85 117.79 75.98 -42.81
C MET A 85 119.25 75.68 -42.34
N ALA A 86 119.91 74.66 -42.91
CA ALA A 86 121.39 74.45 -42.94
C ALA A 86 122.13 74.08 -41.62
N SER A 87 123.40 73.60 -41.63
CA SER A 87 124.13 72.59 -42.45
C SER A 87 125.59 72.45 -41.95
N ALA A 88 126.30 71.42 -42.44
CA ALA A 88 127.77 71.31 -42.53
C ALA A 88 128.61 71.05 -41.24
N SER A 89 129.02 69.79 -41.14
CA SER A 89 130.25 69.22 -40.54
C SER A 89 131.56 70.04 -40.60
N GLY A 90 132.48 69.83 -39.63
CA GLY A 90 133.92 69.85 -39.94
C GLY A 90 134.99 70.05 -38.82
N ILE A 91 135.54 68.95 -38.28
CA ILE A 91 137.00 68.66 -38.13
C ILE A 91 137.90 69.37 -37.05
N GLN A 92 138.79 68.55 -36.44
CA GLN A 92 140.10 68.79 -35.74
C GLN A 92 140.25 69.30 -34.28
N GLN A 93 140.83 68.41 -33.45
CA GLN A 93 142.02 68.52 -32.55
C GLN A 93 142.36 69.88 -31.87
N THR A 94 142.73 69.92 -30.57
CA THR A 94 144.01 69.36 -30.04
C THR A 94 143.94 68.94 -28.54
N ASN A 95 145.08 68.83 -27.83
CA ASN A 95 145.29 67.97 -26.64
C ASN A 95 145.08 68.63 -25.26
N ALA A 96 145.05 67.74 -24.24
CA ALA A 96 145.57 67.91 -22.87
C ALA A 96 144.64 68.36 -21.71
N GLU A 97 143.60 67.58 -21.37
CA GLU A 97 142.88 67.76 -20.08
C GLU A 97 142.27 66.45 -19.48
N VAL A 98 143.02 65.35 -19.52
CA VAL A 98 142.51 63.98 -19.24
C VAL A 98 142.09 63.71 -17.78
N ASN A 99 142.57 64.48 -16.79
CA ASN A 99 142.47 64.08 -15.37
C ASN A 99 141.20 64.53 -14.61
N ASN A 100 140.34 65.39 -15.16
CA ASN A 100 139.22 65.98 -14.41
C ASN A 100 137.83 65.33 -14.62
N MET A 101 137.63 64.52 -15.67
CA MET A 101 136.28 64.05 -16.05
C MET A 101 135.70 62.88 -15.25
N LEU A 102 136.48 62.19 -14.42
CA LEU A 102 136.02 60.98 -13.71
C LEU A 102 134.96 61.27 -12.62
N ASN A 103 135.18 62.31 -11.81
CA ASN A 103 134.34 62.59 -10.63
C ASN A 103 132.93 63.13 -10.97
N GLY A 104 132.70 63.62 -12.20
CA GLY A 104 131.40 64.14 -12.62
C GLY A 104 130.37 63.05 -12.93
N ARG A 105 130.79 61.97 -13.59
CA ARG A 105 129.91 60.93 -14.13
C ARG A 105 129.20 60.06 -13.09
N GLU A 106 129.77 59.92 -11.90
CA GLU A 106 129.20 59.07 -10.87
C GLU A 106 127.94 59.67 -10.22
N LYS A 107 127.90 61.01 -10.07
CA LYS A 107 126.75 61.72 -9.51
C LYS A 107 125.51 61.64 -10.42
N GLU A 108 125.69 61.97 -11.69
CA GLU A 108 124.63 61.97 -12.72
C GLU A 108 123.94 60.60 -12.86
N LYS A 109 124.69 59.50 -12.70
CA LYS A 109 124.16 58.14 -12.68
C LYS A 109 123.19 57.87 -11.53
N LYS A 110 123.44 58.46 -10.35
CA LYS A 110 122.63 58.23 -9.14
C LYS A 110 121.29 58.98 -9.21
N ASP A 111 121.31 60.23 -9.67
CA ASP A 111 120.12 61.05 -9.85
C ASP A 111 119.17 60.39 -10.89
N MET A 112 119.73 59.78 -11.94
CA MET A 112 118.98 58.96 -12.91
C MET A 112 118.40 57.66 -12.34
N GLN A 113 118.94 57.10 -11.24
CA GLN A 113 118.35 55.93 -10.59
C GLN A 113 117.12 56.31 -9.77
N GLU A 114 117.20 57.38 -8.96
CA GLU A 114 116.06 57.83 -8.14
C GLU A 114 114.87 58.28 -9.02
N LEU A 115 115.15 58.95 -10.14
CA LEU A 115 114.11 59.35 -11.09
C LEU A 115 113.40 58.12 -11.70
N ASN A 116 114.14 57.08 -12.06
CA ASN A 116 113.58 55.84 -12.59
C ASN A 116 112.80 55.04 -11.54
N GLU A 117 113.23 55.05 -10.27
CA GLU A 117 112.51 54.42 -9.16
C GLU A 117 111.17 55.13 -8.87
N ARG A 118 111.14 56.47 -8.95
CA ARG A 118 109.89 57.24 -8.89
C ARG A 118 108.98 56.94 -10.09
N PHE A 119 109.52 56.79 -11.31
CA PHE A 119 108.73 56.37 -12.46
C PHE A 119 108.20 54.93 -12.33
N ALA A 120 108.98 53.99 -11.79
CA ALA A 120 108.54 52.62 -11.55
C ALA A 120 107.34 52.58 -10.58
N ASN A 121 107.45 53.28 -9.44
CA ASN A 121 106.35 53.42 -8.47
C ASN A 121 105.10 54.06 -9.10
N TYR A 122 105.26 55.07 -9.97
CA TYR A 122 104.14 55.69 -10.68
C TYR A 122 103.50 54.74 -11.70
N ILE A 123 104.30 53.97 -12.44
CA ILE A 123 103.82 52.97 -13.42
C ILE A 123 103.10 51.81 -12.70
N GLU A 124 103.60 51.35 -11.55
CA GLU A 124 102.87 50.36 -10.73
C GLU A 124 101.58 50.92 -10.17
N LYS A 125 101.57 52.19 -9.72
CA LYS A 125 100.34 52.84 -9.25
C LYS A 125 99.31 53.00 -10.37
N VAL A 126 99.74 53.35 -11.59
CA VAL A 126 98.90 53.39 -12.79
C VAL A 126 98.38 51.99 -13.12
N ARG A 127 99.24 50.97 -13.21
CA ARG A 127 98.81 49.57 -13.46
C ARG A 127 97.83 49.04 -12.40
N PHE A 128 98.03 49.38 -11.13
CA PHE A 128 97.09 49.04 -10.06
C PHE A 128 95.74 49.72 -10.28
N LEU A 129 95.73 51.02 -10.61
CA LEU A 129 94.49 51.77 -10.90
C LEU A 129 93.82 51.30 -12.20
N GLU A 130 94.57 50.90 -13.23
CA GLU A 130 94.06 50.28 -14.45
C GLU A 130 93.41 48.92 -14.15
N ALA A 131 94.08 48.07 -13.37
CA ALA A 131 93.53 46.78 -12.93
C ALA A 131 92.29 46.96 -12.04
N GLN A 132 92.29 47.95 -11.14
CA GLN A 132 91.16 48.30 -10.29
C GLN A 132 89.98 48.85 -11.12
N ASN A 133 90.23 49.78 -12.06
CA ASN A 133 89.21 50.28 -12.98
C ASN A 133 88.67 49.18 -13.89
N LYS A 134 89.51 48.25 -14.36
CA LYS A 134 89.06 47.08 -15.14
C LYS A 134 88.20 46.14 -14.31
N LYS A 135 88.56 45.89 -13.04
CA LYS A 135 87.73 45.12 -12.10
C LYS A 135 86.39 45.81 -11.85
N LEU A 136 86.40 47.08 -11.48
CA LEU A 136 85.19 47.87 -11.23
C LEU A 136 84.30 47.96 -12.47
N SER A 137 84.88 48.14 -13.67
CA SER A 137 84.14 48.11 -14.93
C SER A 137 83.46 46.76 -15.18
N ASN A 138 84.17 45.65 -14.93
CA ASN A 138 83.59 44.30 -15.03
C ASN A 138 82.48 44.06 -14.00
N GLU A 139 82.63 44.51 -12.76
CA GLU A 139 81.62 44.39 -11.70
C GLU A 139 80.38 45.25 -12.01
N LEU A 140 80.58 46.47 -12.52
CA LEU A 140 79.52 47.39 -12.94
C LEU A 140 78.79 46.86 -14.18
N GLN A 141 79.49 46.22 -15.12
CA GLN A 141 78.89 45.50 -16.25
C GLN A 141 78.05 44.30 -15.77
N GLN A 142 78.59 43.46 -14.86
CA GLN A 142 77.83 42.33 -14.30
C GLN A 142 76.60 42.78 -13.52
N LEU A 143 76.68 43.90 -12.78
CA LEU A 143 75.54 44.48 -12.08
C LEU A 143 74.48 44.96 -13.08
N LYS A 144 74.85 45.70 -14.13
CA LYS A 144 73.92 46.10 -15.21
C LYS A 144 73.26 44.89 -15.88
N ASP A 145 74.05 43.88 -16.23
CA ASP A 145 73.58 42.65 -16.87
C ASP A 145 72.63 41.85 -15.96
N ARG A 146 72.81 41.89 -14.64
CA ARG A 146 71.91 41.24 -13.67
C ARG A 146 70.64 42.04 -13.40
N TRP A 147 70.75 43.37 -13.27
CA TRP A 147 69.63 44.23 -12.88
C TRP A 147 68.47 44.12 -13.87
N GLY A 148 68.76 44.14 -15.18
CA GLY A 148 67.74 43.90 -16.20
C GLY A 148 67.18 42.47 -16.18
N LYS A 149 68.03 41.46 -16.00
CA LYS A 149 67.63 40.04 -16.06
C LYS A 149 66.75 39.62 -14.88
N GLU A 150 67.01 40.09 -13.67
CA GLU A 150 66.18 39.75 -12.51
C GLU A 150 64.83 40.47 -12.57
N THR A 151 64.80 41.75 -12.97
CA THR A 151 63.54 42.47 -13.21
C THR A 151 62.70 41.81 -14.30
N GLU A 152 63.31 41.41 -15.42
CA GLU A 152 62.61 40.72 -16.50
C GLU A 152 62.16 39.31 -16.09
N ARG A 153 62.93 38.59 -15.26
CA ARG A 153 62.53 37.29 -14.69
C ARG A 153 61.31 37.41 -13.77
N VAL A 154 61.32 38.37 -12.86
CA VAL A 154 60.20 38.63 -11.93
C VAL A 154 58.95 39.06 -12.70
N LYS A 155 59.12 39.93 -13.71
CA LYS A 155 58.06 40.30 -14.67
C LYS A 155 57.50 39.06 -15.37
N GLN A 156 58.35 38.20 -15.93
CA GLN A 156 57.91 36.97 -16.59
C GLN A 156 57.14 36.04 -15.66
N THR A 157 57.56 35.88 -14.40
CA THR A 157 56.78 35.09 -13.43
C THR A 157 55.40 35.69 -13.17
N TYR A 158 55.29 37.01 -12.97
CA TYR A 158 53.99 37.67 -12.82
C TYR A 158 53.14 37.62 -14.10
N GLU A 159 53.74 37.71 -15.29
CA GLU A 159 53.05 37.54 -16.57
C GLU A 159 52.50 36.10 -16.72
N THR A 160 53.25 35.07 -16.28
CA THR A 160 52.75 33.68 -16.28
C THR A 160 51.67 33.41 -15.22
N GLU A 161 51.78 33.99 -14.03
CA GLU A 161 50.74 33.88 -12.99
C GLU A 161 49.45 34.61 -13.42
N LEU A 162 49.57 35.83 -13.98
CA LEU A 162 48.42 36.56 -14.54
C LEU A 162 47.77 35.83 -15.72
N ALA A 163 48.55 35.14 -16.56
CA ALA A 163 48.02 34.31 -17.64
C ALA A 163 47.28 33.06 -17.11
N GLN A 164 47.82 32.40 -16.07
CA GLN A 164 47.17 31.26 -15.42
C GLN A 164 45.87 31.68 -14.70
N LEU A 165 45.90 32.76 -13.93
CA LEU A 165 44.74 33.29 -13.21
C LEU A 165 43.63 33.75 -14.17
N ARG A 166 43.99 34.41 -15.29
CA ARG A 166 43.02 34.73 -16.36
C ARG A 166 42.40 33.47 -16.95
N LYS A 167 43.22 32.48 -17.34
CA LYS A 167 42.70 31.24 -17.89
C LYS A 167 41.77 30.50 -16.90
N LEU A 168 42.11 30.50 -15.61
CA LEU A 168 41.29 29.86 -14.57
C LEU A 168 39.97 30.64 -14.36
N LEU A 169 39.99 31.96 -14.47
CA LEU A 169 38.78 32.79 -14.53
C LEU A 169 37.94 32.45 -15.79
N ASP A 170 38.54 32.43 -16.98
CA ASP A 170 37.86 32.10 -18.24
C ASP A 170 37.24 30.70 -18.21
N ASP A 171 37.99 29.69 -17.72
CA ASP A 171 37.53 28.30 -17.54
C ASP A 171 36.38 28.23 -16.49
N SER A 172 36.40 29.07 -15.45
CA SER A 172 35.36 29.14 -14.40
C SER A 172 34.10 29.88 -14.84
N GLU A 173 34.24 31.01 -15.55
CA GLU A 173 33.12 31.74 -16.14
C GLU A 173 32.41 30.90 -17.21
N LYS A 174 33.17 30.12 -17.98
CA LYS A 174 32.62 29.11 -18.89
C LYS A 174 31.84 28.03 -18.14
N GLN A 175 32.39 27.42 -17.09
CA GLN A 175 31.70 26.40 -16.30
C GLN A 175 30.41 26.95 -15.65
N LYS A 176 30.45 28.21 -15.18
CA LYS A 176 29.29 28.92 -14.67
C LYS A 176 28.21 29.09 -15.76
N ALA A 177 28.57 29.55 -16.95
CA ALA A 177 27.62 29.71 -18.06
C ALA A 177 27.02 28.36 -18.51
N GLU A 178 27.83 27.29 -18.57
CA GLU A 178 27.34 25.93 -18.84
C GLU A 178 26.36 25.43 -17.76
N ALA A 179 26.58 25.78 -16.49
CA ALA A 179 25.67 25.47 -15.40
C ALA A 179 24.38 26.31 -15.44
N GLU A 180 24.46 27.61 -15.74
CA GLU A 180 23.28 28.50 -15.88
C GLU A 180 22.37 28.06 -17.03
N VAL A 181 22.93 27.69 -18.19
CA VAL A 181 22.17 27.09 -19.31
C VAL A 181 21.53 25.75 -18.90
N ARG A 182 22.23 24.94 -18.10
CA ARG A 182 21.67 23.67 -17.59
C ARG A 182 20.54 23.89 -16.59
N ILE A 183 20.61 24.91 -15.74
CA ILE A 183 19.55 25.30 -14.81
C ILE A 183 18.30 25.71 -15.59
N SER A 184 18.43 26.66 -16.52
CA SER A 184 17.31 27.10 -17.37
C SER A 184 16.67 25.93 -18.13
N SER A 185 17.47 25.02 -18.70
CA SER A 185 16.96 23.83 -19.39
C SER A 185 16.26 22.81 -18.47
N LEU A 186 16.56 22.81 -17.16
CA LEU A 186 15.88 21.96 -16.17
C LEU A 186 14.64 22.63 -15.61
N GLU A 187 14.64 23.97 -15.47
CA GLU A 187 13.47 24.77 -15.12
C GLU A 187 12.39 24.66 -16.21
N ASP A 188 12.75 24.76 -17.49
CA ASP A 188 11.84 24.53 -18.62
C ASP A 188 11.20 23.13 -18.58
N GLN A 189 12.00 22.08 -18.31
CA GLN A 189 11.50 20.70 -18.18
C GLN A 189 10.59 20.52 -16.95
N LEU A 190 10.91 21.19 -15.84
CA LEU A 190 10.10 21.15 -14.62
C LEU A 190 8.75 21.84 -14.85
N ASN A 191 8.73 22.98 -15.54
CA ASN A 191 7.51 23.68 -15.95
C ASN A 191 6.66 22.82 -16.91
N GLU A 192 7.26 22.16 -17.91
CA GLU A 192 6.54 21.25 -18.81
C GLU A 192 5.91 20.07 -18.04
N LEU A 193 6.67 19.45 -17.13
CA LEU A 193 6.18 18.36 -16.29
C LEU A 193 5.08 18.79 -15.32
N GLN A 194 5.13 20.03 -14.80
CA GLN A 194 4.04 20.59 -13.98
C GLN A 194 2.75 20.76 -14.78
N VAL A 195 2.81 21.32 -15.99
CA VAL A 195 1.63 21.47 -16.86
C VAL A 195 1.03 20.10 -17.23
N LEU A 196 1.87 19.10 -17.51
CA LEU A 196 1.42 17.73 -17.77
C LEU A 196 0.79 17.07 -16.54
N LEU A 197 1.33 17.31 -15.34
CA LEU A 197 0.77 16.82 -14.07
C LEU A 197 -0.58 17.47 -13.76
N ASP A 198 -0.71 18.78 -13.96
CA ASP A 198 -1.96 19.50 -13.72
C ASP A 198 -3.07 19.08 -14.70
N GLU A 199 -2.74 18.87 -15.98
CA GLU A 199 -3.71 18.36 -16.96
C GLU A 199 -4.11 16.90 -16.66
N ALA A 200 -3.17 16.06 -16.20
CA ALA A 200 -3.49 14.69 -15.75
C ALA A 200 -4.40 14.71 -14.50
N ASN A 201 -4.12 15.57 -13.52
CA ASN A 201 -4.98 15.79 -12.36
C ASN A 201 -6.37 16.29 -12.76
N ARG A 202 -6.44 17.23 -13.71
CA ARG A 202 -7.71 17.76 -14.26
C ARG A 202 -8.52 16.66 -14.96
N GLN A 203 -7.86 15.79 -15.74
CA GLN A 203 -8.52 14.66 -16.38
C GLN A 203 -9.02 13.64 -15.34
N HIS A 204 -8.21 13.27 -14.35
CA HIS A 204 -8.63 12.37 -13.27
C HIS A 204 -9.81 12.91 -12.44
N GLN A 205 -9.90 14.24 -12.26
CA GLN A 205 -11.07 14.86 -11.64
C GLN A 205 -12.32 14.73 -12.52
N VAL A 206 -12.21 14.94 -13.83
CA VAL A 206 -13.32 14.72 -14.79
C VAL A 206 -13.74 13.23 -14.80
N ASP A 207 -12.78 12.31 -14.89
CA ASP A 207 -13.02 10.86 -14.87
C ASP A 207 -13.79 10.47 -13.60
N ARG A 208 -13.32 10.94 -12.43
CA ARG A 208 -13.97 10.74 -11.13
C ARG A 208 -15.42 11.24 -11.12
N GLU A 209 -15.67 12.45 -11.62
CA GLU A 209 -17.03 12.97 -11.73
C GLU A 209 -17.92 12.17 -12.70
N THR A 210 -17.37 11.56 -13.75
CA THR A 210 -18.14 10.64 -14.61
C THR A 210 -18.45 9.32 -13.91
N ILE A 211 -17.50 8.78 -13.13
CA ILE A 211 -17.69 7.58 -12.30
C ILE A 211 -18.78 7.83 -11.25
N ASP A 212 -18.77 8.97 -10.57
CA ASP A 212 -19.79 9.31 -9.56
C ASP A 212 -21.19 9.46 -10.21
N LYS A 213 -21.28 10.05 -11.42
CA LYS A 213 -22.54 10.14 -12.20
C LYS A 213 -23.05 8.76 -12.64
N LEU A 214 -22.17 7.86 -13.09
CA LEU A 214 -22.52 6.49 -13.48
C LEU A 214 -22.92 5.64 -12.27
N ASN A 215 -22.26 5.81 -11.11
CA ASN A 215 -22.63 5.15 -9.87
C ASN A 215 -24.03 5.58 -9.37
N GLN A 216 -24.38 6.86 -9.51
CA GLN A 216 -25.74 7.33 -9.21
C GLN A 216 -26.78 6.66 -10.13
N GLN A 217 -26.53 6.64 -11.45
CA GLN A 217 -27.42 5.99 -12.41
C GLN A 217 -27.60 4.50 -12.13
N LEU A 218 -26.53 3.78 -11.74
CA LEU A 218 -26.61 2.38 -11.32
C LEU A 218 -27.48 2.21 -10.06
N ALA A 219 -27.32 3.07 -9.05
CA ALA A 219 -28.16 3.05 -7.84
C ALA A 219 -29.63 3.34 -8.14
N ASP A 220 -29.92 4.27 -9.06
CA ASP A 220 -31.28 4.59 -9.51
C ASP A 220 -31.92 3.38 -10.23
N TYR A 221 -31.17 2.71 -11.12
CA TYR A 221 -31.63 1.50 -11.82
C TYR A 221 -31.81 0.30 -10.87
N ASP A 222 -30.91 0.09 -9.90
CA ASP A 222 -31.08 -0.96 -8.88
C ASP A 222 -32.31 -0.70 -8.00
N GLY A 223 -32.62 0.57 -7.74
CA GLY A 223 -33.87 1.01 -7.11
C GLY A 223 -35.10 0.67 -7.94
N GLU A 224 -35.09 1.00 -9.24
CA GLU A 224 -36.19 0.65 -10.16
C GLU A 224 -36.37 -0.88 -10.28
N ILE A 225 -35.29 -1.63 -10.45
CA ILE A 225 -35.31 -3.11 -10.50
C ILE A 225 -35.91 -3.68 -9.21
N SER A 226 -35.56 -3.12 -8.05
CA SER A 226 -36.11 -3.53 -6.75
C SER A 226 -37.62 -3.25 -6.64
N LEU A 227 -38.07 -2.08 -7.10
CA LEU A 227 -39.50 -1.72 -7.16
C LEU A 227 -40.28 -2.64 -8.12
N LEU A 228 -39.74 -2.89 -9.31
CA LEU A 228 -40.35 -3.75 -10.32
C LEU A 228 -40.44 -5.21 -9.83
N ARG A 229 -39.38 -5.74 -9.20
CA ARG A 229 -39.41 -7.08 -8.57
C ARG A 229 -40.50 -7.19 -7.51
N ARG A 230 -40.65 -6.17 -6.65
CA ARG A 230 -41.74 -6.12 -5.65
C ARG A 230 -43.12 -6.09 -6.32
N ARG A 231 -43.29 -5.35 -7.41
CA ARG A 231 -44.57 -5.26 -8.14
C ARG A 231 -44.92 -6.56 -8.87
N VAL A 232 -43.93 -7.27 -9.41
CA VAL A 232 -44.12 -8.62 -9.98
C VAL A 232 -44.55 -9.59 -8.89
N ALA A 233 -43.89 -9.60 -7.72
CA ALA A 233 -44.27 -10.46 -6.60
C ALA A 233 -45.73 -10.25 -6.15
N THR A 234 -46.19 -8.99 -6.03
CA THR A 234 -47.60 -8.71 -5.69
C THR A 234 -48.58 -9.21 -6.76
N PHE A 235 -48.24 -9.09 -8.05
CA PHE A 235 -49.08 -9.64 -9.13
C PHE A 235 -49.06 -11.17 -9.19
N ASP A 236 -47.95 -11.83 -8.85
CA ASP A 236 -47.87 -13.28 -8.74
C ASP A 236 -48.70 -13.79 -7.54
N GLU A 237 -48.73 -13.06 -6.42
CA GLU A 237 -49.60 -13.34 -5.28
C GLU A 237 -51.10 -13.15 -5.62
N GLU A 238 -51.46 -12.09 -6.35
CA GLU A 238 -52.81 -11.85 -6.86
C GLU A 238 -53.25 -12.98 -7.79
N ARG A 239 -52.45 -13.29 -8.83
CA ARG A 239 -52.71 -14.41 -9.73
C ARG A 239 -52.79 -15.75 -8.98
N SER A 240 -52.03 -15.94 -7.89
CA SER A 240 -52.11 -17.13 -7.04
C SER A 240 -53.41 -17.21 -6.23
N ARG A 241 -53.97 -16.08 -5.80
CA ARG A 241 -55.28 -16.00 -5.15
C ARG A 241 -56.39 -16.29 -6.16
N ASP A 242 -56.39 -15.60 -7.29
CA ASP A 242 -57.42 -15.73 -8.32
C ASP A 242 -57.45 -17.16 -8.91
N GLN A 243 -56.28 -17.77 -9.16
CA GLN A 243 -56.20 -19.15 -9.65
C GLN A 243 -56.77 -20.18 -8.65
N LYS A 244 -56.65 -19.93 -7.34
CA LYS A 244 -57.27 -20.78 -6.29
C LYS A 244 -58.78 -20.62 -6.27
N GLU A 245 -59.27 -19.38 -6.43
CA GLU A 245 -60.71 -19.10 -6.44
C GLU A 245 -61.39 -19.63 -7.71
N ILE A 246 -60.78 -19.43 -8.87
CA ILE A 246 -61.19 -20.05 -10.14
C ILE A 246 -61.22 -21.58 -10.02
N LYS A 247 -60.31 -22.20 -9.27
CA LYS A 247 -60.37 -23.65 -9.01
C LYS A 247 -61.58 -24.01 -8.13
N ARG A 248 -61.76 -23.34 -6.98
CA ARG A 248 -62.92 -23.56 -6.08
C ARG A 248 -64.25 -23.46 -6.82
N LEU A 249 -64.44 -22.41 -7.62
CA LEU A 249 -65.66 -22.19 -8.38
C LEU A 249 -65.88 -23.27 -9.46
N ARG A 250 -64.82 -23.81 -10.07
CA ARG A 250 -64.94 -24.95 -11.00
C ARG A 250 -65.28 -26.24 -10.27
N ASP A 251 -64.62 -26.51 -9.14
CA ASP A 251 -64.88 -27.70 -8.32
C ASP A 251 -66.33 -27.70 -7.82
N GLU A 252 -66.86 -26.54 -7.39
CA GLU A 252 -68.25 -26.35 -6.95
C GLU A 252 -69.26 -26.43 -8.11
N VAL A 253 -68.96 -25.86 -9.28
CA VAL A 253 -69.82 -26.01 -10.48
C VAL A 253 -69.88 -27.48 -10.94
N ASN A 254 -68.79 -28.24 -10.79
CA ASN A 254 -68.80 -29.67 -11.07
C ASN A 254 -69.60 -30.45 -10.01
N ARG A 255 -69.53 -30.05 -8.73
CA ARG A 255 -70.35 -30.64 -7.65
C ARG A 255 -71.85 -30.42 -7.91
N LEU A 256 -72.26 -29.17 -8.16
CA LEU A 256 -73.65 -28.82 -8.45
C LEU A 256 -74.21 -29.47 -9.74
N ARG A 257 -73.35 -29.80 -10.70
CA ARG A 257 -73.72 -30.64 -11.86
C ARG A 257 -73.98 -32.09 -11.45
N GLY A 258 -73.11 -32.68 -10.64
CA GLY A 258 -73.32 -34.02 -10.09
C GLY A 258 -74.59 -34.11 -9.23
N ASP A 259 -74.88 -33.09 -8.43
CA ASP A 259 -76.13 -32.99 -7.66
C ASP A 259 -77.37 -32.95 -8.60
N LEU A 260 -77.32 -32.18 -9.69
CA LEU A 260 -78.39 -32.07 -10.67
C LEU A 260 -78.58 -33.36 -11.48
N ASP A 261 -77.49 -34.01 -11.89
CA ASP A 261 -77.51 -35.30 -12.59
C ASP A 261 -78.08 -36.40 -11.67
N ALA A 262 -77.81 -36.34 -10.37
CA ALA A 262 -78.39 -37.25 -9.38
C ALA A 262 -79.89 -36.99 -9.16
N GLU A 263 -80.32 -35.73 -8.99
CA GLU A 263 -81.75 -35.43 -8.78
C GLU A 263 -82.62 -35.64 -10.02
N THR A 264 -82.07 -35.45 -11.23
CA THR A 264 -82.79 -35.83 -12.46
C THR A 264 -82.94 -37.35 -12.58
N LEU A 265 -81.94 -38.13 -12.17
CA LEU A 265 -82.03 -39.59 -12.08
C LEU A 265 -83.08 -40.02 -11.02
N ASN A 266 -83.08 -39.39 -9.83
CA ASN A 266 -84.09 -39.61 -8.79
C ASN A 266 -85.51 -39.32 -9.30
N HIS A 267 -85.71 -38.20 -9.99
CA HIS A 267 -87.00 -37.85 -10.59
C HIS A 267 -87.46 -38.90 -11.61
N ILE A 268 -86.58 -39.33 -12.51
CA ILE A 268 -86.89 -40.37 -13.52
C ILE A 268 -87.27 -41.69 -12.82
N ASN A 269 -86.56 -42.10 -11.76
CA ASN A 269 -86.90 -43.30 -11.01
C ASN A 269 -88.28 -43.18 -10.33
N ALA A 270 -88.56 -42.06 -9.66
CA ALA A 270 -89.85 -41.83 -9.00
C ALA A 270 -91.02 -41.73 -10.00
N GLU A 271 -90.78 -41.18 -11.20
CA GLU A 271 -91.77 -41.11 -12.28
C GLU A 271 -92.05 -42.50 -12.89
N ASN A 272 -91.01 -43.33 -13.06
CA ASN A 272 -91.15 -44.74 -13.48
C ASN A 272 -91.92 -45.58 -12.43
N GLU A 273 -91.62 -45.41 -11.14
CA GLU A 273 -92.35 -46.07 -10.05
C GLU A 273 -93.82 -45.62 -10.01
N ALA A 274 -94.08 -44.31 -10.11
CA ALA A 274 -95.42 -43.76 -10.17
C ALA A 274 -96.18 -44.22 -11.42
N GLN A 275 -95.52 -44.44 -12.56
CA GLN A 275 -96.13 -45.07 -13.73
C GLN A 275 -96.51 -46.53 -13.45
N SER A 276 -95.59 -47.34 -12.92
CA SER A 276 -95.89 -48.74 -12.61
C SER A 276 -97.04 -48.89 -11.60
N LEU A 277 -97.10 -48.02 -10.58
CA LEU A 277 -98.21 -47.99 -9.63
C LEU A 277 -99.54 -47.57 -10.27
N ARG A 278 -99.54 -46.65 -11.26
CA ARG A 278 -100.74 -46.31 -12.04
C ARG A 278 -101.23 -47.48 -12.88
N GLU A 279 -100.30 -48.19 -13.54
CA GLU A 279 -100.61 -49.37 -14.36
C GLU A 279 -101.16 -50.52 -13.50
N GLN A 280 -100.56 -50.78 -12.34
CA GLN A 280 -101.06 -51.74 -11.34
C GLN A 280 -102.46 -51.35 -10.83
N LEU A 281 -102.69 -50.07 -10.49
CA LEU A 281 -104.00 -49.60 -10.06
C LEU A 281 -105.07 -49.75 -11.15
N GLU A 282 -104.74 -49.50 -12.40
CA GLU A 282 -105.69 -49.66 -13.51
C GLU A 282 -106.01 -51.14 -13.79
N PHE A 283 -105.00 -52.02 -13.70
CA PHE A 283 -105.18 -53.47 -13.77
C PHE A 283 -106.08 -54.00 -12.63
N MET A 284 -105.84 -53.56 -11.38
CA MET A 284 -106.67 -53.93 -10.24
C MET A 284 -108.11 -53.42 -10.37
N LYS A 285 -108.34 -52.22 -10.93
CA LYS A 285 -109.71 -51.77 -11.25
C LYS A 285 -110.38 -52.68 -12.27
N GLN A 286 -109.68 -53.08 -13.33
CA GLN A 286 -110.24 -53.95 -14.38
C GLN A 286 -110.59 -55.33 -13.82
N ILE A 287 -109.77 -55.89 -12.93
CA ILE A 287 -110.10 -57.11 -12.17
C ILE A 287 -111.37 -56.89 -11.35
N HIS A 288 -111.40 -55.90 -10.45
CA HIS A 288 -112.58 -55.66 -9.60
C HIS A 288 -113.85 -55.36 -10.43
N GLU A 289 -113.75 -54.67 -11.56
CA GLU A 289 -114.90 -54.42 -12.45
C GLU A 289 -115.37 -55.69 -13.17
N SER A 290 -114.48 -56.66 -13.43
CA SER A 290 -114.86 -57.98 -13.94
C SER A 290 -115.50 -58.86 -12.86
N GLU A 291 -114.91 -58.92 -11.66
CA GLU A 291 -115.47 -59.62 -10.50
C GLU A 291 -116.84 -59.08 -10.12
N LEU A 292 -117.04 -57.76 -10.11
CA LEU A 292 -118.34 -57.14 -9.86
C LEU A 292 -119.39 -57.50 -10.92
N LYS A 293 -119.01 -57.72 -12.18
CA LYS A 293 -119.93 -58.21 -13.23
C LYS A 293 -120.30 -59.67 -13.02
N GLU A 294 -119.34 -60.52 -12.64
CA GLU A 294 -119.60 -61.93 -12.33
C GLU A 294 -120.46 -62.08 -11.08
N LEU A 295 -120.14 -61.36 -10.00
CA LEU A 295 -120.93 -61.34 -8.76
C LEU A 295 -122.33 -60.78 -8.98
N ALA A 296 -122.50 -59.74 -9.82
CA ALA A 296 -123.83 -59.23 -10.19
C ALA A 296 -124.64 -60.27 -10.99
N ALA A 297 -123.99 -61.04 -11.88
CA ALA A 297 -124.64 -62.12 -12.62
C ALA A 297 -125.04 -63.30 -11.72
N LEU A 298 -124.21 -63.63 -10.72
CA LEU A 298 -124.53 -64.64 -9.70
C LEU A 298 -125.68 -64.17 -8.79
N ALA A 299 -125.65 -62.94 -8.29
CA ALA A 299 -126.72 -62.37 -7.47
C ALA A 299 -128.08 -62.35 -8.18
N TYR A 300 -128.11 -62.19 -9.51
CA TYR A 300 -129.33 -62.25 -10.32
C TYR A 300 -129.97 -63.64 -10.39
N ARG A 301 -129.23 -64.70 -10.02
CA ARG A 301 -129.67 -66.10 -10.10
C ARG A 301 -130.32 -66.62 -8.81
N ASP A 302 -130.24 -65.86 -7.72
CA ASP A 302 -130.25 -66.46 -6.37
C ASP A 302 -131.41 -66.00 -5.48
N THR A 303 -132.48 -66.80 -5.43
CA THR A 303 -133.71 -66.54 -4.64
C THR A 303 -134.27 -67.79 -3.95
N THR A 304 -133.41 -68.68 -3.46
CA THR A 304 -133.78 -69.89 -2.70
C THR A 304 -133.38 -69.84 -1.22
N SER A 305 -134.19 -70.48 -0.37
CA SER A 305 -134.09 -70.34 1.09
C SER A 305 -132.81 -70.96 1.70
N GLU A 306 -132.34 -72.08 1.15
CA GLU A 306 -131.13 -72.77 1.63
C GLU A 306 -129.90 -71.88 1.57
N ASN A 307 -129.80 -71.04 0.52
CA ASN A 307 -128.66 -70.17 0.32
C ASN A 307 -128.55 -69.09 1.41
N ARG A 308 -129.68 -68.66 2.02
CA ARG A 308 -129.65 -67.74 3.18
C ARG A 308 -129.03 -68.39 4.42
N GLU A 309 -129.15 -69.70 4.61
CA GLU A 309 -128.52 -70.41 5.72
C GLU A 309 -127.05 -70.76 5.41
N PHE A 310 -126.74 -71.10 4.16
CA PHE A 310 -125.36 -71.20 3.68
C PHE A 310 -124.59 -69.88 3.90
N TRP A 311 -125.08 -68.76 3.38
CA TRP A 311 -124.46 -67.45 3.58
C TRP A 311 -124.44 -66.98 5.04
N LYS A 312 -125.37 -67.43 5.90
CA LYS A 312 -125.30 -67.15 7.34
C LYS A 312 -124.15 -67.89 8.00
N ASN A 313 -123.89 -69.14 7.62
CA ASN A 313 -122.79 -69.94 8.14
C ASN A 313 -121.44 -69.48 7.57
N GLU A 314 -121.36 -69.23 6.25
CA GLU A 314 -120.17 -68.65 5.62
C GLU A 314 -119.85 -67.25 6.16
N MET A 315 -120.84 -66.37 6.34
CA MET A 315 -120.59 -65.05 6.94
C MET A 315 -120.15 -65.16 8.41
N ALA A 316 -120.63 -66.16 9.17
CA ALA A 316 -120.14 -66.42 10.52
C ALA A 316 -118.71 -67.01 10.54
N GLN A 317 -118.39 -67.88 9.58
CA GLN A 317 -117.05 -68.45 9.42
C GLN A 317 -116.05 -67.37 8.97
N ALA A 318 -116.41 -66.56 7.97
CA ALA A 318 -115.64 -65.40 7.52
C ALA A 318 -115.48 -64.36 8.65
N LEU A 319 -116.50 -64.14 9.49
CA LEU A 319 -116.35 -63.25 10.66
C LEU A 319 -115.34 -63.81 11.68
N HIS A 320 -115.37 -65.11 11.95
CA HIS A 320 -114.38 -65.77 12.82
C HIS A 320 -112.98 -65.85 12.20
N GLU A 321 -112.87 -65.97 10.87
CA GLU A 321 -111.59 -65.96 10.16
C GLU A 321 -111.02 -64.54 10.09
N ILE A 322 -111.85 -63.51 9.92
CA ILE A 322 -111.48 -62.10 10.05
C ILE A 322 -111.06 -61.78 11.50
N GLN A 323 -111.76 -62.30 12.51
CA GLN A 323 -111.33 -62.18 13.92
C GLN A 323 -109.96 -62.83 14.14
N ARG A 324 -109.78 -64.09 13.73
CA ARG A 324 -108.48 -64.78 13.76
C ARG A 324 -107.41 -64.00 13.01
N GLU A 325 -107.72 -63.40 11.87
CA GLU A 325 -106.77 -62.61 11.09
C GLU A 325 -106.42 -61.28 11.74
N TYR A 326 -107.33 -60.66 12.49
CA TYR A 326 -107.01 -59.51 13.33
C TYR A 326 -106.19 -59.92 14.55
N ASP A 327 -106.51 -61.04 15.22
CA ASP A 327 -105.73 -61.58 16.34
C ASP A 327 -104.30 -61.96 15.89
N ASN A 328 -104.18 -62.69 14.77
CA ASN A 328 -102.91 -62.99 14.09
C ASN A 328 -102.11 -61.71 13.80
N LYS A 329 -102.76 -60.67 13.25
CA LYS A 329 -102.10 -59.39 12.96
C LYS A 329 -101.70 -58.64 14.23
N MET A 330 -102.49 -58.70 15.30
CA MET A 330 -102.15 -58.13 16.60
C MET A 330 -100.96 -58.86 17.25
N ASP A 331 -100.90 -60.19 17.15
CA ASP A 331 -99.78 -61.00 17.64
C ASP A 331 -98.51 -60.84 16.77
N VAL A 332 -98.64 -60.72 15.44
CA VAL A 332 -97.52 -60.39 14.56
C VAL A 332 -97.01 -58.97 14.82
N MET A 333 -97.90 -57.96 14.93
CA MET A 333 -97.50 -56.60 15.30
C MET A 333 -96.87 -56.55 16.70
N ARG A 334 -97.40 -57.31 17.68
CA ARG A 334 -96.76 -57.47 19.00
C ARG A 334 -95.36 -58.05 18.87
N SER A 335 -95.23 -59.20 18.19
CA SER A 335 -93.98 -59.92 18.02
C SER A 335 -92.93 -59.09 17.28
N GLU A 336 -93.35 -58.34 16.25
CA GLU A 336 -92.47 -57.41 15.54
C GLU A 336 -92.11 -56.20 16.40
N ILE A 337 -93.03 -55.61 17.16
CA ILE A 337 -92.72 -54.51 18.10
C ILE A 337 -91.73 -54.99 19.18
N GLU A 338 -91.96 -56.17 19.76
CA GLU A 338 -91.07 -56.79 20.75
C GLU A 338 -89.69 -57.12 20.13
N SER A 339 -89.65 -57.61 18.89
CA SER A 339 -88.43 -57.83 18.11
C SER A 339 -87.68 -56.53 17.79
N GLN A 340 -88.36 -55.49 17.30
CA GLN A 340 -87.79 -54.18 17.00
C GLN A 340 -87.26 -53.50 18.28
N TYR A 341 -87.96 -53.60 19.41
CA TYR A 341 -87.43 -53.12 20.70
C TYR A 341 -86.24 -53.96 21.16
N SER A 342 -86.27 -55.29 21.01
CA SER A 342 -85.14 -56.16 21.33
C SER A 342 -83.89 -55.80 20.50
N MET A 343 -84.05 -55.64 19.17
CA MET A 343 -82.98 -55.21 18.27
C MET A 343 -82.46 -53.81 18.63
N LYS A 344 -83.34 -52.81 18.87
CA LYS A 344 -82.92 -51.46 19.28
C LYS A 344 -82.20 -51.46 20.64
N VAL A 345 -82.61 -52.30 21.58
CA VAL A 345 -81.90 -52.48 22.86
C VAL A 345 -80.56 -53.20 22.68
N GLN A 346 -80.47 -54.16 21.76
CA GLN A 346 -79.21 -54.83 21.43
C GLN A 346 -78.24 -53.90 20.69
N GLU A 347 -78.72 -53.08 19.76
CA GLU A 347 -77.96 -52.05 19.04
C GLU A 347 -77.50 -50.93 19.99
N ALA A 348 -78.38 -50.45 20.89
CA ALA A 348 -78.01 -49.50 21.94
C ALA A 348 -76.97 -50.11 22.92
N ARG A 349 -76.95 -51.43 23.10
CA ARG A 349 -75.91 -52.12 23.88
C ARG A 349 -74.60 -52.24 23.09
N THR A 350 -74.62 -52.66 21.82
CA THR A 350 -73.40 -52.83 21.02
C THR A 350 -72.71 -51.49 20.74
N THR A 351 -73.46 -50.45 20.38
CA THR A 351 -72.98 -49.07 20.27
C THR A 351 -72.38 -48.59 21.58
N ASN A 352 -73.11 -48.66 22.70
CA ASN A 352 -72.57 -48.29 24.01
C ASN A 352 -71.31 -49.11 24.40
N THR A 353 -71.18 -50.39 24.05
CA THR A 353 -69.94 -51.14 24.27
C THR A 353 -68.78 -50.66 23.39
N ARG A 354 -69.03 -50.35 22.11
CA ARG A 354 -68.04 -49.77 21.19
C ARG A 354 -67.58 -48.41 21.70
N ASP A 355 -68.52 -47.54 22.06
CA ASP A 355 -68.28 -46.19 22.55
C ASP A 355 -67.47 -46.24 23.87
N ASN A 356 -67.74 -47.21 24.76
CA ASN A 356 -66.91 -47.43 25.95
C ASN A 356 -65.50 -47.97 25.63
N MET A 357 -65.34 -48.81 24.61
CA MET A 357 -64.01 -49.25 24.16
C MET A 357 -63.20 -48.09 23.57
N GLU A 358 -63.81 -47.28 22.70
CA GLU A 358 -63.20 -46.08 22.11
C GLU A 358 -62.85 -45.05 23.20
N LEU A 359 -63.75 -44.81 24.15
CA LEU A 359 -63.52 -43.90 25.27
C LEU A 359 -62.48 -44.45 26.26
N SER A 360 -62.32 -45.77 26.38
CA SER A 360 -61.22 -46.41 27.13
C SER A 360 -59.87 -46.25 26.42
N HIS A 361 -59.83 -46.47 25.10
CA HIS A 361 -58.63 -46.24 24.27
C HIS A 361 -58.18 -44.78 24.37
N LEU A 362 -59.09 -43.82 24.15
CA LEU A 362 -58.83 -42.39 24.27
C LEU A 362 -58.38 -41.99 25.68
N ARG A 363 -58.88 -42.63 26.75
CA ARG A 363 -58.39 -42.43 28.12
C ARG A 363 -56.94 -42.88 28.30
N GLU A 364 -56.59 -44.06 27.81
CA GLU A 364 -55.21 -44.57 27.94
C GLU A 364 -54.22 -43.80 27.06
N GLU A 365 -54.62 -43.37 25.86
CA GLU A 365 -53.83 -42.44 25.05
C GLU A 365 -53.66 -41.08 25.74
N ASN A 366 -54.72 -40.51 26.31
CA ASN A 366 -54.63 -39.25 27.04
C ASN A 366 -53.72 -39.37 28.28
N LYS A 367 -53.73 -40.54 28.94
CA LYS A 367 -52.81 -40.91 30.03
C LYS A 367 -51.36 -41.06 29.54
N ARG A 368 -51.11 -41.72 28.40
CA ARG A 368 -49.80 -41.82 27.75
C ARG A 368 -49.22 -40.45 27.39
N ILE A 369 -50.02 -39.60 26.76
CA ILE A 369 -49.65 -38.22 26.39
C ILE A 369 -49.38 -37.37 27.65
N LYS A 370 -50.19 -37.52 28.69
CA LYS A 370 -49.94 -36.86 30.00
C LYS A 370 -48.63 -37.33 30.64
N GLY A 371 -48.32 -38.63 30.60
CA GLY A 371 -47.04 -39.18 31.04
C GLY A 371 -45.86 -38.57 30.29
N GLN A 372 -45.89 -38.61 28.96
CA GLN A 372 -44.88 -37.95 28.11
C GLN A 372 -44.76 -36.44 28.40
N MET A 373 -45.86 -35.76 28.71
CA MET A 373 -45.85 -34.35 29.10
C MET A 373 -45.27 -34.10 30.49
N THR A 374 -45.46 -35.01 31.46
CA THR A 374 -44.81 -34.92 32.77
C THR A 374 -43.33 -35.26 32.67
N ASP A 375 -42.95 -36.25 31.88
CA ASP A 375 -41.55 -36.66 31.69
C ASP A 375 -40.76 -35.52 31.00
N ALA A 376 -41.33 -34.93 29.94
CA ALA A 376 -40.76 -33.75 29.30
C ALA A 376 -40.68 -32.55 30.24
N ARG A 377 -41.69 -32.32 31.09
CA ARG A 377 -41.66 -31.25 32.11
C ARG A 377 -40.61 -31.48 33.20
N ASN A 378 -40.38 -32.72 33.61
CA ASN A 378 -39.35 -33.08 34.59
C ASN A 378 -37.95 -32.96 33.98
N ARG A 379 -37.81 -33.22 32.66
CA ARG A 379 -36.53 -33.09 31.95
C ARG A 379 -36.05 -31.66 31.77
N ILE A 380 -36.95 -30.67 31.81
CA ILE A 380 -36.60 -29.23 31.76
C ILE A 380 -35.70 -28.82 32.94
N PRO A 381 -36.12 -28.92 34.22
CA PRO A 381 -35.28 -28.53 35.36
C PRO A 381 -34.03 -29.41 35.52
N GLU A 382 -34.04 -30.67 35.07
CA GLU A 382 -32.82 -31.49 35.02
C GLU A 382 -31.77 -30.92 34.05
N LEU A 383 -32.20 -30.43 32.88
CA LEU A 383 -31.30 -29.82 31.89
C LEU A 383 -30.90 -28.40 32.29
N GLU A 384 -31.80 -27.62 32.90
CA GLU A 384 -31.50 -26.30 33.47
C GLU A 384 -30.48 -26.41 34.61
N ALA A 385 -30.66 -27.36 35.54
CA ALA A 385 -29.69 -27.62 36.60
C ALA A 385 -28.32 -28.08 36.06
N ARG A 386 -28.30 -28.88 34.98
CA ARG A 386 -27.06 -29.31 34.31
C ARG A 386 -26.37 -28.14 33.59
N ASN A 387 -27.12 -27.27 32.92
CA ASN A 387 -26.55 -26.07 32.30
C ASN A 387 -25.99 -25.13 33.38
N ALA A 388 -26.75 -24.87 34.44
CA ALA A 388 -26.30 -24.06 35.58
C ALA A 388 -25.16 -24.72 36.38
N GLN A 389 -24.83 -25.99 36.16
CA GLN A 389 -23.58 -26.61 36.64
C GLN A 389 -22.43 -26.36 35.66
N LEU A 390 -22.61 -26.63 34.37
CA LEU A 390 -21.59 -26.40 33.34
C LEU A 390 -21.18 -24.92 33.23
N GLU A 391 -22.12 -23.99 33.47
CA GLU A 391 -21.85 -22.55 33.54
C GLU A 391 -20.98 -22.17 34.74
N ARG A 392 -21.15 -22.85 35.90
CA ARG A 392 -20.26 -22.68 37.07
C ARG A 392 -18.89 -23.28 36.82
N GLU A 393 -18.82 -24.49 36.28
CA GLU A 393 -17.55 -25.14 35.91
C GLU A 393 -16.76 -24.29 34.88
N LEU A 394 -17.44 -23.66 33.92
CA LEU A 394 -16.82 -22.72 32.97
C LEU A 394 -16.34 -21.43 33.63
N GLU A 395 -17.08 -20.87 34.59
CA GLU A 395 -16.68 -19.63 35.28
C GLU A 395 -15.57 -19.86 36.32
N GLU A 396 -15.56 -21.03 36.96
CA GLU A 396 -14.45 -21.49 37.83
C GLU A 396 -13.17 -21.66 37.00
N LEU A 397 -13.22 -22.38 35.87
CA LEU A 397 -12.09 -22.52 34.93
C LEU A 397 -11.61 -21.18 34.35
N ARG A 398 -12.52 -20.23 34.10
CA ARG A 398 -12.13 -18.86 33.70
C ARG A 398 -11.38 -18.14 34.81
N ARG A 399 -11.84 -18.24 36.05
CA ARG A 399 -11.18 -17.61 37.21
C ARG A 399 -9.78 -18.20 37.44
N GLU A 400 -9.63 -19.52 37.31
CA GLU A 400 -8.33 -20.19 37.37
C GLU A 400 -7.39 -19.71 36.25
N MET A 401 -7.89 -19.55 35.02
CA MET A 401 -7.11 -18.99 33.91
C MET A 401 -6.72 -17.52 34.13
N GLU A 402 -7.62 -16.66 34.64
CA GLU A 402 -7.31 -15.27 34.96
C GLU A 402 -6.33 -15.12 36.14
N GLU A 403 -6.39 -16.03 37.11
CA GLU A 403 -5.43 -16.11 38.22
C GLU A 403 -4.05 -16.53 37.69
N ALA A 404 -3.97 -17.57 36.88
CA ALA A 404 -2.72 -18.03 36.26
C ALA A 404 -2.11 -17.02 35.28
N GLU A 405 -2.93 -16.29 34.50
CA GLU A 405 -2.45 -15.20 33.64
C GLU A 405 -1.87 -14.04 34.47
N ARG A 406 -2.51 -13.66 35.59
CA ARG A 406 -1.97 -12.66 36.53
C ARG A 406 -0.66 -13.09 37.16
N GLU A 407 -0.54 -14.33 37.63
CA GLU A 407 0.73 -14.85 38.19
C GLU A 407 1.84 -14.83 37.13
N CYS A 408 1.53 -15.27 35.90
CA CYS A 408 2.47 -15.23 34.79
C CYS A 408 2.88 -13.80 34.41
N GLU A 409 1.97 -12.82 34.47
CA GLU A 409 2.27 -11.41 34.20
C GLU A 409 3.07 -10.75 35.33
N MET A 410 2.79 -11.08 36.59
CA MET A 410 3.58 -10.64 37.75
C MET A 410 5.02 -11.16 37.67
N GLU A 411 5.23 -12.44 37.35
CA GLU A 411 6.58 -13.00 37.22
C GLU A 411 7.32 -12.45 35.99
N LYS A 412 6.63 -12.20 34.85
CA LYS A 412 7.20 -11.43 33.72
C LYS A 412 7.60 -10.01 34.15
N GLY A 413 6.82 -9.38 35.03
CA GLY A 413 7.16 -8.08 35.63
C GLY A 413 8.43 -8.16 36.47
N ARG A 414 8.51 -9.14 37.38
CA ARG A 414 9.67 -9.38 38.24
C ARG A 414 10.95 -9.65 37.45
N LEU A 415 10.88 -10.51 36.42
CA LEU A 415 12.00 -10.81 35.53
C LEU A 415 12.42 -9.60 34.68
N ARG A 416 11.49 -8.71 34.30
CA ARG A 416 11.83 -7.43 33.64
C ARG A 416 12.54 -6.47 34.59
N THR A 417 12.15 -6.39 35.85
CA THR A 417 12.88 -5.56 36.84
C THR A 417 14.27 -6.11 37.15
N ASP A 418 14.42 -7.43 37.27
CA ASP A 418 15.73 -8.08 37.45
C ASP A 418 16.65 -7.85 36.24
N LEU A 419 16.11 -7.93 35.02
CA LEU A 419 16.85 -7.64 33.79
C LEU A 419 17.27 -6.16 33.72
N ALA A 420 16.38 -5.22 34.06
CA ALA A 420 16.72 -3.80 34.09
C ALA A 420 17.79 -3.48 35.14
N ASN A 421 17.69 -4.08 36.33
CA ASN A 421 18.69 -3.93 37.40
C ASN A 421 20.06 -4.48 36.99
N THR A 422 20.11 -5.66 36.36
CA THR A 422 21.38 -6.24 35.87
C THR A 422 21.96 -5.47 34.69
N GLN A 423 21.14 -4.91 33.81
CA GLN A 423 21.59 -3.98 32.76
C GLN A 423 22.19 -2.70 33.36
N ALA A 424 21.56 -2.12 34.39
CA ALA A 424 22.08 -0.93 35.06
C ALA A 424 23.44 -1.18 35.75
N THR A 425 23.62 -2.31 36.43
CA THR A 425 24.92 -2.64 37.05
C THR A 425 25.99 -2.97 36.01
N LEU A 426 25.64 -3.56 34.87
CA LEU A 426 26.57 -3.74 33.75
C LEU A 426 27.00 -2.40 33.13
N GLU A 427 26.07 -1.44 32.97
CA GLU A 427 26.44 -0.08 32.56
C GLU A 427 27.32 0.63 33.59
N GLU A 428 27.10 0.41 34.89
CA GLU A 428 27.92 0.95 35.97
C GLU A 428 29.35 0.40 35.91
N TYR A 429 29.52 -0.92 35.85
CA TYR A 429 30.85 -1.54 35.66
C TYR A 429 31.53 -1.11 34.35
N LEU A 430 30.79 -0.86 33.26
CA LEU A 430 31.36 -0.31 32.02
C LEU A 430 31.83 1.14 32.19
N LYS A 431 31.14 1.96 32.98
CA LYS A 431 31.56 3.34 33.33
C LYS A 431 32.78 3.33 34.27
N GLU A 432 32.85 2.40 35.23
CA GLU A 432 34.03 2.18 36.07
C GLU A 432 35.24 1.71 35.25
N LEU A 433 35.07 0.75 34.33
CA LEU A 433 36.14 0.30 33.44
C LEU A 433 36.61 1.40 32.50
N GLN A 434 35.72 2.28 32.02
CA GLN A 434 36.08 3.45 31.24
C GLN A 434 36.90 4.46 32.06
N THR A 435 36.43 4.85 33.26
CA THR A 435 37.20 5.79 34.10
C THR A 435 38.53 5.21 34.58
N LEU A 436 38.61 3.90 34.80
CA LEU A 436 39.86 3.19 35.08
C LEU A 436 40.80 3.14 33.86
N MET A 437 40.27 2.99 32.64
CA MET A 437 41.05 3.09 31.40
C MET A 437 41.60 4.50 31.19
N ASP A 438 40.78 5.53 31.42
CA ASP A 438 41.19 6.94 31.29
C ASP A 438 42.24 7.32 32.36
N MET A 439 42.07 6.84 33.60
CA MET A 439 43.05 6.98 34.67
C MET A 439 44.35 6.24 34.34
N LYS A 440 44.27 5.01 33.81
CA LYS A 440 45.44 4.24 33.34
C LYS A 440 46.18 4.99 32.23
N LEU A 441 45.47 5.58 31.28
CA LEU A 441 46.06 6.35 30.17
C LEU A 441 46.74 7.63 30.70
N SER A 442 46.13 8.32 31.67
CA SER A 442 46.75 9.45 32.37
C SER A 442 48.04 9.05 33.08
N LEU A 443 48.04 7.94 33.83
CA LEU A 443 49.22 7.40 34.50
C LEU A 443 50.29 6.91 33.52
N GLU A 444 49.92 6.35 32.36
CA GLU A 444 50.88 5.98 31.31
C GLU A 444 51.51 7.22 30.64
N LEU A 445 50.77 8.33 30.51
CA LEU A 445 51.31 9.63 30.07
C LEU A 445 52.24 10.25 31.12
N GLU A 446 51.89 10.20 32.40
CA GLU A 446 52.77 10.64 33.50
C GLU A 446 54.04 9.80 33.58
N ILE A 447 53.93 8.46 33.52
CA ILE A 447 55.09 7.55 33.50
C ILE A 447 55.96 7.80 32.26
N ALA A 448 55.38 8.10 31.10
CA ALA A 448 56.14 8.50 29.91
C ALA A 448 56.88 9.84 30.11
N ALA A 449 56.27 10.82 30.78
CA ALA A 449 56.92 12.08 31.14
C ALA A 449 58.06 11.87 32.15
N TYR A 450 57.85 11.06 33.19
CA TYR A 450 58.89 10.72 34.17
C TYR A 450 60.05 9.92 33.55
N ARG A 451 59.77 8.96 32.65
CA ARG A 451 60.81 8.25 31.89
C ARG A 451 61.64 9.21 31.04
N LYS A 452 61.00 10.12 30.31
CA LYS A 452 61.68 11.13 29.49
C LYS A 452 62.54 12.09 30.31
N LEU A 453 62.18 12.34 31.57
CA LEU A 453 63.00 13.10 32.52
C LEU A 453 64.19 12.28 33.04
N LEU A 454 63.97 11.00 33.36
CA LEU A 454 65.01 10.05 33.79
C LEU A 454 66.04 9.72 32.70
N GLU A 455 65.64 9.61 31.44
CA GLU A 455 66.56 9.45 30.29
C GLU A 455 67.49 10.67 30.14
N GLY A 456 67.00 11.87 30.48
CA GLY A 456 67.82 13.09 30.62
C GLY A 456 68.79 13.07 31.81
N GLU A 457 68.54 12.20 32.79
CA GLU A 457 69.36 12.04 34.00
C GLU A 457 70.40 10.92 33.83
N GLU A 458 70.02 9.79 33.21
CA GLU A 458 70.89 8.66 32.90
C GLU A 458 72.02 9.02 31.93
N THR A 459 71.76 9.93 30.98
CA THR A 459 72.83 10.48 30.11
C THR A 459 73.90 11.26 30.88
N ARG A 460 73.58 11.77 32.09
CA ARG A 460 74.55 12.39 33.00
C ARG A 460 75.22 11.36 33.93
N ILE A 461 74.50 10.30 34.34
CA ILE A 461 75.00 9.27 35.26
C ILE A 461 75.92 8.24 34.57
N ASN A 462 75.74 7.96 33.27
CA ASN A 462 76.57 7.00 32.53
C ASN A 462 78.06 7.38 32.42
N GLN A 463 78.46 8.62 32.75
CA GLN A 463 79.89 8.98 32.91
C GLN A 463 80.49 8.56 34.25
N HIS A 464 79.66 8.17 35.23
CA HIS A 464 80.06 7.93 36.63
C HIS A 464 80.03 6.44 37.05
N HIS A 465 79.53 5.55 36.19
CA HIS A 465 79.27 4.14 36.52
C HIS A 465 80.19 3.16 35.76
N ARG A 466 81.52 3.34 35.92
CA ARG A 466 82.55 2.50 35.28
C ARG A 466 83.60 1.94 36.26
N THR A 467 83.30 1.96 37.57
CA THR A 467 84.31 1.86 38.63
C THR A 467 83.90 0.99 39.83
N GLN A 468 82.88 0.14 39.72
CA GLN A 468 82.56 -0.83 40.77
C GLN A 468 82.06 -2.17 40.19
N GLU A 469 83.00 -2.98 39.71
CA GLU A 469 82.75 -4.33 39.21
C GLU A 469 82.76 -5.40 40.32
N LEU A 470 81.83 -6.36 40.19
CA LEU A 470 82.00 -7.81 40.32
C LEU A 470 82.76 -8.41 41.54
N MET A 471 82.03 -9.18 42.36
CA MET A 471 82.31 -10.57 42.85
C MET A 471 81.22 -10.93 43.90
N SER A 472 80.68 -12.15 44.03
CA SER A 472 80.91 -13.47 43.41
C SER A 472 79.55 -14.21 43.34
N GLN A 473 79.03 -14.58 42.17
CA GLN A 473 79.01 -15.94 41.56
C GLN A 473 78.36 -17.10 42.35
N LYS A 474 77.72 -18.11 41.72
CA LYS A 474 76.87 -18.21 40.49
C LYS A 474 76.31 -19.64 40.31
N SER A 475 75.47 -19.83 39.27
CA SER A 475 74.93 -21.11 38.73
C SER A 475 73.68 -21.64 39.46
N SER A 476 72.66 -22.18 38.78
CA SER A 476 72.50 -22.61 37.38
C SER A 476 71.25 -21.94 36.73
N THR A 477 71.35 -21.15 35.65
CA THR A 477 71.17 -21.54 34.22
C THR A 477 69.80 -22.20 33.89
N VAL A 478 69.08 -21.85 32.81
CA VAL A 478 69.49 -21.17 31.56
C VAL A 478 68.31 -20.46 30.85
N GLU A 479 68.58 -19.28 30.26
CA GLU A 479 68.09 -18.66 28.98
C GLU A 479 66.62 -18.78 28.47
N SER A 480 66.07 -17.86 27.64
CA SER A 480 66.35 -16.43 27.32
C SER A 480 65.31 -15.85 26.32
N ARG A 481 64.86 -14.60 26.54
CA ARG A 481 64.56 -13.54 25.51
C ARG A 481 63.44 -13.81 24.46
N SER A 482 62.85 -12.83 23.75
CA SER A 482 62.74 -11.35 23.90
C SER A 482 61.79 -10.74 22.85
N PHE A 483 60.92 -9.77 23.23
CA PHE A 483 60.41 -8.66 22.36
C PHE A 483 59.56 -9.09 21.10
N ALA A 484 58.79 -8.27 20.38
CA ALA A 484 58.20 -6.93 20.59
C ALA A 484 57.10 -6.59 19.54
N VAL A 485 56.21 -5.64 19.90
CA VAL A 485 55.61 -4.59 19.03
C VAL A 485 54.53 -4.94 17.95
N GLU A 486 53.72 -3.92 17.65
CA GLU A 486 52.65 -3.73 16.64
C GLU A 486 51.37 -4.62 16.74
N GLN A 487 50.12 -4.13 16.79
CA GLN A 487 49.36 -2.96 16.28
C GLN A 487 48.61 -3.27 14.97
N GLN A 488 47.34 -2.81 14.88
CA GLN A 488 46.39 -2.97 13.76
C GLN A 488 45.98 -4.43 13.47
N ALA A 489 44.90 -4.73 12.74
CA ALA A 489 43.56 -4.13 12.64
C ALA A 489 42.64 -5.17 11.93
N MET A 490 41.32 -4.92 11.93
CA MET A 490 40.27 -5.68 11.22
C MET A 490 40.70 -6.53 9.99
N HIS A 491 40.30 -7.81 9.94
CA HIS A 491 39.35 -8.25 8.89
C HIS A 491 38.58 -9.56 9.16
N GLN A 492 37.69 -9.86 8.22
CA GLN A 492 36.54 -10.77 8.24
C GLN A 492 36.87 -12.26 7.95
N GLY A 493 35.95 -13.16 8.30
CA GLY A 493 35.73 -14.47 7.65
C GLY A 493 36.46 -15.67 8.27
N GLN A 494 35.94 -16.90 8.21
CA GLN A 494 34.74 -17.40 7.52
C GLN A 494 34.32 -18.81 8.03
N MET A 495 33.05 -19.17 7.85
CA MET A 495 32.48 -20.55 7.73
C MET A 495 32.33 -21.50 8.92
N SER A 496 31.20 -22.24 8.85
CA SER A 496 30.84 -23.50 9.54
C SER A 496 30.40 -23.39 11.01
N LEU A 497 29.37 -24.10 11.49
CA LEU A 497 28.64 -25.23 10.88
C LEU A 497 27.29 -24.88 10.24
N ILE A 498 26.90 -25.70 9.27
CA ILE A 498 25.57 -25.73 8.65
C ILE A 498 24.64 -26.66 9.44
N LYS A 499 23.41 -26.22 9.72
CA LYS A 499 22.25 -27.12 9.90
C LYS A 499 21.02 -26.56 9.22
N GLY A 500 21.05 -26.56 7.88
CA GLY A 500 19.94 -26.08 7.05
C GLY A 500 18.81 -27.10 6.97
N GLU A 501 17.71 -26.85 7.70
CA GLU A 501 16.43 -27.47 7.38
C GLU A 501 15.85 -26.78 6.15
N MET A 502 15.87 -27.47 4.99
CA MET A 502 15.24 -26.97 3.77
C MET A 502 13.72 -27.10 3.86
N SER A 503 13.09 -26.21 4.63
CA SER A 503 11.65 -25.97 4.53
C SER A 503 11.34 -25.45 3.12
N ALA A 504 10.68 -26.27 2.31
CA ALA A 504 10.33 -25.93 0.94
C ALA A 504 9.38 -24.72 0.94
N LYS A 505 9.86 -23.56 0.48
CA LYS A 505 9.12 -22.29 0.53
C LYS A 505 8.03 -22.23 -0.54
N THR A 506 6.93 -22.94 -0.29
CA THR A 506 5.72 -22.95 -1.13
C THR A 506 5.16 -21.54 -1.26
N THR A 507 5.34 -20.93 -2.43
CA THR A 507 4.90 -19.56 -2.70
C THR A 507 3.46 -19.58 -3.22
N TYR A 508 2.51 -19.28 -2.35
CA TYR A 508 1.09 -19.23 -2.69
C TYR A 508 0.75 -17.90 -3.39
N GLN A 509 0.37 -17.95 -4.67
CA GLN A 509 -0.35 -16.85 -5.31
C GLN A 509 -1.84 -16.97 -4.96
N ARG A 510 -2.44 -15.89 -4.45
CA ARG A 510 -3.85 -15.82 -4.07
C ARG A 510 -4.52 -14.66 -4.81
N THR A 511 -5.64 -14.93 -5.46
CA THR A 511 -6.53 -13.91 -6.03
C THR A 511 -7.98 -14.28 -5.69
N ALA A 512 -8.78 -13.29 -5.33
CA ALA A 512 -10.18 -13.44 -4.97
C ALA A 512 -11.02 -12.35 -5.64
N LYS A 513 -12.30 -12.63 -5.88
CA LYS A 513 -13.26 -11.68 -6.47
C LYS A 513 -14.60 -11.81 -5.75
N GLY A 514 -14.89 -10.85 -4.88
CA GLY A 514 -16.06 -10.86 -3.99
C GLY A 514 -15.65 -10.79 -2.52
N ASN A 515 -16.60 -11.05 -1.63
CA ASN A 515 -16.47 -10.84 -0.18
C ASN A 515 -15.89 -12.05 0.58
N VAL A 516 -15.41 -13.08 -0.11
CA VAL A 516 -14.84 -14.29 0.51
C VAL A 516 -13.52 -14.65 -0.16
N SER A 517 -12.50 -14.96 0.64
CA SER A 517 -11.16 -15.36 0.17
C SER A 517 -10.66 -16.63 0.88
N ILE A 518 -9.61 -17.25 0.34
CA ILE A 518 -8.97 -18.44 0.93
C ILE A 518 -7.68 -18.01 1.63
N GLN A 519 -7.75 -17.87 2.95
CA GLN A 519 -6.66 -17.40 3.81
C GLN A 519 -5.53 -18.42 3.93
N GLU A 520 -5.89 -19.70 4.14
CA GLU A 520 -4.94 -20.81 4.23
C GLU A 520 -5.47 -22.04 3.49
N CYS A 521 -4.56 -22.89 3.01
CA CYS A 521 -4.87 -24.21 2.47
C CYS A 521 -3.76 -25.17 2.92
N SER A 522 -4.15 -26.32 3.47
CA SER A 522 -3.16 -27.33 3.89
C SER A 522 -2.40 -27.89 2.69
N ALA A 523 -1.12 -28.23 2.86
CA ALA A 523 -0.32 -28.84 1.79
C ALA A 523 -0.84 -30.23 1.38
N ASP A 524 -1.40 -31.00 2.32
CA ASP A 524 -2.15 -32.23 2.00
C ASP A 524 -3.57 -31.94 1.48
N GLY A 525 -4.05 -30.71 1.67
CA GLY A 525 -5.39 -30.21 1.35
C GLY A 525 -6.51 -30.99 2.03
N LYS A 526 -6.31 -31.44 3.28
CA LYS A 526 -7.39 -31.95 4.15
C LYS A 526 -8.35 -30.85 4.61
N TYR A 527 -7.88 -29.61 4.75
CA TYR A 527 -8.68 -28.45 5.15
C TYR A 527 -8.27 -27.20 4.36
N ILE A 528 -9.16 -26.21 4.35
CA ILE A 528 -8.95 -24.86 3.80
C ILE A 528 -9.62 -23.84 4.74
N LEU A 529 -9.03 -22.66 4.87
CA LEU A 529 -9.51 -21.61 5.75
C LEU A 529 -10.14 -20.49 4.93
N LEU A 530 -11.44 -20.24 5.12
CA LEU A 530 -12.18 -19.17 4.46
C LEU A 530 -12.25 -17.92 5.34
N GLU A 531 -11.99 -16.77 4.73
CA GLU A 531 -12.03 -15.46 5.36
C GLU A 531 -13.06 -14.58 4.64
N ASN A 532 -13.94 -13.94 5.42
CA ASN A 532 -14.90 -12.96 4.92
C ASN A 532 -14.22 -11.59 4.83
N THR A 533 -14.00 -11.13 3.61
CA THR A 533 -13.36 -9.84 3.29
C THR A 533 -14.38 -8.76 2.93
N GLY A 534 -15.65 -8.96 3.29
CA GLY A 534 -16.71 -7.97 3.15
C GLY A 534 -16.55 -6.75 4.09
N LYS A 535 -17.44 -5.77 3.95
CA LYS A 535 -17.47 -4.61 4.86
C LYS A 535 -18.02 -5.06 6.22
N LYS A 536 -17.50 -4.48 7.32
CA LYS A 536 -17.88 -4.86 8.69
C LYS A 536 -19.38 -5.08 8.86
N ALA A 537 -19.73 -6.18 9.54
CA ALA A 537 -21.07 -6.75 9.71
C ALA A 537 -21.77 -7.41 8.49
N SER A 538 -21.16 -7.50 7.29
CA SER A 538 -21.76 -8.29 6.18
C SER A 538 -21.63 -9.79 6.41
N LYS A 539 -22.71 -10.44 6.86
CA LYS A 539 -22.82 -11.92 6.91
C LYS A 539 -23.00 -12.48 5.51
N GLU A 540 -22.09 -13.36 5.07
CA GLU A 540 -22.14 -14.02 3.76
C GLU A 540 -22.62 -15.46 3.89
N ASP A 541 -23.65 -15.85 3.13
CA ASP A 541 -24.15 -17.23 3.09
C ASP A 541 -23.42 -18.03 2.01
N ILE A 542 -22.64 -19.02 2.44
CA ILE A 542 -21.88 -19.91 1.54
C ILE A 542 -22.56 -21.28 1.34
N SER A 543 -23.83 -21.41 1.74
CA SER A 543 -24.65 -22.61 1.51
C SER A 543 -24.64 -23.06 0.05
N GLY A 544 -24.34 -24.33 -0.21
CA GLY A 544 -24.32 -24.90 -1.56
C GLY A 544 -23.17 -24.43 -2.46
N TRP A 545 -22.24 -23.60 -1.97
CA TRP A 545 -21.05 -23.21 -2.73
C TRP A 545 -20.19 -24.44 -3.02
N ARG A 546 -19.54 -24.47 -4.19
CA ARG A 546 -18.74 -25.61 -4.66
C ARG A 546 -17.26 -25.25 -4.75
N LEU A 547 -16.46 -25.87 -3.90
CA LEU A 547 -15.00 -25.78 -3.95
C LEU A 547 -14.45 -26.81 -4.94
N LEU A 548 -13.49 -26.37 -5.75
CA LEU A 548 -12.85 -27.16 -6.81
C LEU A 548 -11.34 -27.21 -6.53
N ARG A 549 -10.86 -28.29 -5.88
CA ARG A 549 -9.42 -28.52 -5.76
C ARG A 549 -8.93 -29.18 -7.04
N ASN A 550 -8.23 -28.41 -7.87
CA ASN A 550 -7.56 -28.89 -9.06
C ASN A 550 -6.15 -29.37 -8.72
N ILE A 551 -5.82 -30.61 -9.04
CA ILE A 551 -4.51 -31.25 -8.87
C ILE A 551 -4.00 -31.65 -10.27
N ASP A 552 -2.70 -31.49 -10.48
CA ASP A 552 -2.00 -31.81 -11.73
C ASP A 552 -2.62 -31.16 -12.99
N ASN A 553 -2.78 -29.84 -12.96
CA ASN A 553 -3.20 -29.00 -14.10
C ASN A 553 -4.46 -29.50 -14.85
N GLY A 554 -5.46 -29.99 -14.12
CA GLY A 554 -6.74 -30.44 -14.65
C GLY A 554 -6.96 -31.95 -14.62
N ARG A 555 -5.95 -32.76 -14.28
CA ARG A 555 -6.07 -34.23 -14.27
C ARG A 555 -6.96 -34.76 -13.16
N GLN A 556 -7.00 -34.11 -11.99
CA GLN A 556 -7.86 -34.51 -10.89
C GLN A 556 -8.57 -33.30 -10.27
N VAL A 557 -9.88 -33.22 -10.44
CA VAL A 557 -10.72 -32.14 -9.88
C VAL A 557 -11.60 -32.70 -8.78
N ILE A 558 -11.16 -32.53 -7.53
CA ILE A 558 -11.95 -32.89 -6.34
C ILE A 558 -12.99 -31.79 -6.12
N LYS A 559 -14.25 -32.18 -5.98
CA LYS A 559 -15.39 -31.26 -5.80
C LYS A 559 -15.98 -31.45 -4.41
N PHE A 560 -16.01 -30.39 -3.62
CA PHE A 560 -16.70 -30.34 -2.33
C PHE A 560 -17.85 -29.33 -2.41
N THR A 561 -19.00 -29.65 -1.82
CA THR A 561 -20.16 -28.76 -1.75
C THR A 561 -20.40 -28.40 -0.29
N VAL A 562 -20.42 -27.11 0.03
CA VAL A 562 -20.68 -26.64 1.39
C VAL A 562 -22.11 -26.99 1.80
N PRO A 563 -22.34 -27.58 2.99
CA PRO A 563 -23.68 -27.87 3.50
C PRO A 563 -24.59 -26.63 3.59
N ASN A 564 -25.90 -26.84 3.59
CA ASN A 564 -26.87 -25.76 3.73
C ASN A 564 -26.89 -25.21 5.17
N GLY A 565 -27.03 -23.89 5.31
CA GLY A 565 -27.01 -23.16 6.59
C GLY A 565 -25.64 -22.63 7.02
N VAL A 566 -24.62 -22.68 6.17
CA VAL A 566 -23.25 -22.25 6.52
C VAL A 566 -23.05 -20.77 6.17
N VAL A 567 -23.22 -19.92 7.18
CA VAL A 567 -22.98 -18.47 7.08
C VAL A 567 -21.62 -18.09 7.67
N LEU A 568 -20.83 -17.29 6.95
CA LEU A 568 -19.61 -16.64 7.44
C LEU A 568 -19.95 -15.28 8.08
N GLY A 569 -19.49 -15.09 9.32
CA GLY A 569 -19.65 -13.84 10.06
C GLY A 569 -18.47 -12.88 9.89
N ASP A 570 -18.50 -11.80 10.68
CA ASP A 570 -17.37 -10.89 10.90
C ASP A 570 -16.57 -11.42 12.12
N GLY A 571 -15.24 -11.52 12.00
CA GLY A 571 -14.36 -12.12 13.01
C GLY A 571 -13.48 -13.28 12.48
N PRO A 572 -12.27 -13.48 13.04
CA PRO A 572 -11.30 -14.41 12.49
C PRO A 572 -11.63 -15.89 12.77
N HIS A 573 -11.36 -16.73 11.77
CA HIS A 573 -11.27 -18.20 11.85
C HIS A 573 -12.55 -18.97 12.26
N LYS A 574 -13.58 -18.94 11.40
CA LYS A 574 -14.57 -20.03 11.37
C LYS A 574 -13.96 -21.26 10.69
N ASN A 575 -13.28 -22.12 11.45
CA ASN A 575 -12.65 -23.34 10.94
C ASN A 575 -13.67 -24.29 10.29
N ILE A 576 -13.64 -24.39 8.96
CA ILE A 576 -14.32 -25.43 8.19
C ILE A 576 -13.26 -26.49 7.85
N ARG A 577 -13.31 -27.62 8.54
CA ARG A 577 -12.52 -28.82 8.23
C ARG A 577 -13.27 -29.70 7.25
#